data_AF-A0A0R2WQ83-F1
#
_entry.id   AF-A0A0R2WQ83-F1
#
_cell.length_a   1.000
_cell.length_b   1.000
_cell.length_c   1.000
_cell.angle_alpha   90.00
_cell.angle_beta   90.00
_cell.angle_gamma   90.00
#
_symmetry.space_group_name_H-M   'P 1'
#
loop_
_entity.id
_entity.type
_entity.pdbx_description
1 polymer ?
#
loop_
_entity_poly.entity_id
_entity_poly.type
_entity_poly.pdbx_seq_one_letter_code
_entity_poly.pdbx_strand_id
1 'polypeptide(L)'
;LEVVTAEGLAREIQEQLQTFLQELAALENSSTATVESIEKLRADVQALEEELLRLQASALDQEGNSVRQFLGDGSRQYLTGLFLGGQRILILVDSSTSMLDETLVNIIRTRNMSDERKREAPKWQRVVKTVDWVSTQLPITSRYQLWQFSNTTEALLAGDKFTWQEVADRDGLNVGIENVKSLVPNNGTDLDQVFRAISSMDEPPDNIFLITDGLPTLGGRGKTTGLITPKDRLALFEDAIKSLPNNVPVNIVLMPLEGDPSASAAYWQLAQLTRGSFITPSKDWP
;
A
#
# COMPACT_ATOMS: atom_id res chain seq x y z
N LEU A 1 7.79 -24.59 25.02
CA LEU A 1 6.98 -24.93 26.21
C LEU A 1 6.87 -23.73 27.14
N GLU A 2 7.95 -22.97 27.40
CA GLU A 2 7.91 -21.77 28.25
C GLU A 2 7.10 -20.57 27.70
N VAL A 3 7.09 -20.36 26.37
CA VAL A 3 6.27 -19.27 25.75
C VAL A 3 4.77 -19.54 25.91
N VAL A 4 4.36 -20.81 25.79
CA VAL A 4 2.97 -21.23 25.99
C VAL A 4 2.54 -21.08 27.45
N THR A 5 3.46 -21.26 28.41
CA THR A 5 3.18 -20.98 29.82
C THR A 5 3.10 -19.48 30.12
N ALA A 6 3.89 -18.64 29.45
CA ALA A 6 3.84 -17.18 29.60
C ALA A 6 2.56 -16.56 29.00
N GLU A 7 2.13 -17.02 27.84
CA GLU A 7 0.85 -16.59 27.23
C GLU A 7 -0.36 -17.07 28.06
N GLY A 8 -0.28 -18.26 28.65
CA GLY A 8 -1.30 -18.78 29.56
C GLY A 8 -1.43 -17.95 30.85
N LEU A 9 -0.29 -17.63 31.48
CA LEU A 9 -0.23 -16.77 32.67
C LEU A 9 -0.69 -15.34 32.38
N ALA A 10 -0.30 -14.77 31.23
CA ALA A 10 -0.74 -13.42 30.84
C ALA A 10 -2.27 -13.34 30.66
N ARG A 11 -2.87 -14.39 30.10
CA ARG A 11 -4.32 -14.49 29.95
C ARG A 11 -5.04 -14.65 31.30
N GLU A 12 -4.49 -15.47 32.18
CA GLU A 12 -5.02 -15.66 33.54
C GLU A 12 -4.98 -14.34 34.35
N ILE A 13 -3.89 -13.58 34.22
CA ILE A 13 -3.75 -12.25 34.84
C ILE A 13 -4.76 -11.25 34.25
N GLN A 14 -5.00 -11.27 32.94
CA GLN A 14 -6.01 -10.41 32.32
C GLN A 14 -7.43 -10.73 32.79
N GLU A 15 -7.77 -12.01 32.93
CA GLU A 15 -9.06 -12.44 33.47
C GLU A 15 -9.23 -12.03 34.95
N GLN A 16 -8.16 -12.09 35.75
CA GLN A 16 -8.15 -11.58 37.12
C GLN A 16 -8.31 -10.05 37.19
N LEU A 17 -7.62 -9.31 36.33
CA LEU A 17 -7.74 -7.84 36.23
C LEU A 17 -9.17 -7.42 35.88
N GLN A 18 -9.80 -8.12 34.93
CA GLN A 18 -11.18 -7.83 34.56
C GLN A 18 -12.16 -8.11 35.69
N THR A 19 -11.93 -9.18 36.46
CA THR A 19 -12.73 -9.52 37.65
C THR A 19 -12.58 -8.44 38.73
N PHE A 20 -11.35 -7.99 39.02
CA PHE A 20 -11.10 -6.94 40.02
C PHE A 20 -11.70 -5.59 39.63
N LEU A 21 -11.65 -5.22 38.34
CA LEU A 21 -12.28 -3.98 37.87
C LEU A 21 -13.81 -4.03 38.01
N GLN A 22 -14.42 -5.20 37.80
CA GLN A 22 -15.85 -5.39 38.05
C GLN A 22 -16.20 -5.31 39.54
N GLU A 23 -15.37 -5.89 40.42
CA GLU A 23 -15.56 -5.77 41.87
C GLU A 23 -15.40 -4.32 42.37
N LEU A 24 -14.40 -3.59 41.87
CA LEU A 24 -14.23 -2.16 42.15
C LEU A 24 -15.45 -1.33 41.71
N ALA A 25 -15.96 -1.58 40.50
CA ALA A 25 -17.15 -0.91 39.99
C ALA A 25 -18.41 -1.26 40.81
N ALA A 26 -18.52 -2.49 41.33
CA ALA A 26 -19.60 -2.90 42.21
C ALA A 26 -19.49 -2.24 43.60
N LEU A 27 -18.28 -2.10 44.13
CA LEU A 27 -18.01 -1.46 45.42
C LEU A 27 -18.23 0.05 45.39
N GLU A 28 -17.83 0.74 44.32
CA GLU A 28 -18.11 2.19 44.13
C GLU A 28 -19.62 2.49 44.08
N ASN A 29 -20.45 1.53 43.64
CA ASN A 29 -21.91 1.67 43.60
C ASN A 29 -22.62 1.24 44.89
N SER A 30 -21.91 0.64 45.86
CA SER A 30 -22.46 0.22 47.15
C SER A 30 -22.11 1.23 48.25
N SER A 31 -23.11 1.83 48.89
CA SER A 31 -22.96 2.93 49.86
C SER A 31 -22.39 2.53 51.24
N THR A 32 -21.79 1.33 51.35
CA THR A 32 -21.23 0.79 52.60
C THR A 32 -19.79 0.28 52.48
N ALA A 33 -19.09 0.56 51.37
CA ALA A 33 -17.67 0.25 51.27
C ALA A 33 -16.84 1.33 51.98
N THR A 34 -16.02 0.95 52.97
CA THR A 34 -15.10 1.88 53.65
C THR A 34 -13.97 2.28 52.70
N VAL A 35 -13.61 3.56 52.68
CA VAL A 35 -12.56 4.16 51.82
C VAL A 35 -11.25 3.36 51.85
N GLU A 36 -10.94 2.75 52.98
CA GLU A 36 -9.75 1.90 53.21
C GLU A 36 -9.73 0.63 52.34
N SER A 37 -10.88 0.06 52.01
CA SER A 37 -10.99 -1.13 51.14
C SER A 37 -10.78 -0.79 49.66
N ILE A 38 -11.23 0.39 49.22
CA ILE A 38 -11.06 0.87 47.84
C ILE A 38 -9.59 1.22 47.59
N GLU A 39 -8.94 1.88 48.54
CA GLU A 39 -7.52 2.23 48.42
C GLU A 39 -6.63 0.99 48.40
N LYS A 40 -6.96 -0.05 49.19
CA LYS A 40 -6.24 -1.32 49.15
C LYS A 40 -6.38 -2.02 47.80
N LEU A 41 -7.59 -2.06 47.22
CA LEU A 41 -7.82 -2.66 45.90
C LEU A 41 -7.13 -1.88 44.78
N ARG A 42 -7.07 -0.54 44.88
CA ARG A 42 -6.29 0.29 43.93
C ARG A 42 -4.79 0.01 44.02
N ALA A 43 -4.27 -0.18 45.22
CA ALA A 43 -2.86 -0.55 45.42
C ALA A 43 -2.55 -1.94 44.84
N ASP A 44 -3.46 -2.90 45.01
CA ASP A 44 -3.31 -4.25 44.44
C ASP A 44 -3.33 -4.21 42.89
N VAL A 45 -4.18 -3.37 42.28
CA VAL A 45 -4.20 -3.16 40.81
C VAL A 45 -2.88 -2.58 40.33
N GLN A 46 -2.33 -1.57 41.01
CA GLN A 46 -1.03 -0.99 40.63
C GLN A 46 0.12 -1.98 40.73
N ALA A 47 0.13 -2.82 41.78
CA ALA A 47 1.15 -3.86 41.93
C ALA A 47 1.10 -4.88 40.78
N LEU A 48 -0.11 -5.28 40.37
CA LEU A 48 -0.31 -6.19 39.24
C LEU A 48 0.10 -5.56 37.90
N GLU A 49 -0.16 -4.26 37.68
CA GLU A 49 0.29 -3.53 36.49
C GLU A 49 1.81 -3.46 36.41
N GLU A 50 2.50 -3.19 37.53
CA GLU A 50 3.97 -3.19 37.58
C GLU A 50 4.56 -4.58 37.32
N GLU A 51 3.92 -5.64 37.83
CA GLU A 51 4.34 -7.01 37.58
C GLU A 51 4.16 -7.41 36.11
N LEU A 52 3.05 -6.98 35.48
CA LEU A 52 2.80 -7.16 34.04
C LEU A 52 3.85 -6.43 33.20
N LEU A 53 4.21 -5.20 33.57
CA LEU A 53 5.30 -4.44 32.94
C LEU A 53 6.67 -5.14 33.08
N ARG A 54 6.97 -5.72 34.24
CA ARG A 54 8.20 -6.50 34.44
C ARG A 54 8.20 -7.80 33.63
N LEU A 55 7.07 -8.48 33.50
CA LEU A 55 6.93 -9.67 32.67
C LEU A 55 7.08 -9.36 31.18
N GLN A 56 6.51 -8.24 30.71
CA GLN A 56 6.72 -7.76 29.34
C GLN A 56 8.19 -7.39 29.08
N ALA A 57 8.84 -6.69 30.01
CA ALA A 57 10.25 -6.32 29.90
C ALA A 57 11.18 -7.55 29.87
N SER A 58 10.86 -8.60 30.64
CA SER A 58 11.64 -9.85 30.64
C SER A 58 11.39 -10.73 29.42
N ALA A 59 10.19 -10.67 28.81
CA ALA A 59 9.92 -11.26 27.50
C ALA A 59 10.74 -10.57 26.38
N LEU A 60 10.88 -9.24 26.46
CA LEU A 60 11.71 -8.43 25.53
C LEU A 60 13.22 -8.75 25.61
N ASP A 61 13.74 -9.14 26.78
CA ASP A 61 15.15 -9.52 26.95
C ASP A 61 15.47 -10.95 26.45
N GLN A 62 14.48 -11.84 26.39
CA GLN A 62 14.61 -13.21 25.86
C GLN A 62 14.41 -13.28 24.33
N GLU A 63 13.76 -12.28 23.72
CA GLU A 63 13.66 -12.09 22.26
C GLU A 63 14.87 -11.34 21.65
N GLY A 64 16.05 -11.50 22.26
CA GLY A 64 17.31 -10.85 21.89
C GLY A 64 17.92 -11.25 20.54
N ASN A 65 17.13 -11.71 19.55
CA ASN A 65 17.64 -11.93 18.19
C ASN A 65 16.70 -11.57 17.02
N SER A 66 15.55 -10.94 17.25
CA SER A 66 14.62 -10.70 16.13
C SER A 66 13.96 -9.32 16.04
N VAL A 67 14.01 -8.46 17.05
CA VAL A 67 13.30 -7.17 16.96
C VAL A 67 14.05 -6.05 17.71
N ARG A 68 15.14 -5.56 17.11
CA ARG A 68 15.69 -4.24 17.44
C ARG A 68 15.87 -3.42 16.17
N GLN A 69 14.85 -2.62 15.83
CA GLN A 69 15.09 -1.28 15.29
C GLN A 69 13.87 -0.37 15.42
N PHE A 70 13.40 -0.10 16.64
CA PHE A 70 12.49 1.02 16.87
C PHE A 70 12.83 1.73 18.18
N LEU A 71 13.74 2.70 18.07
CA LEU A 71 13.87 3.90 18.90
C LEU A 71 15.01 4.72 18.29
N GLY A 72 14.66 5.79 17.58
CA GLY A 72 15.64 6.69 16.96
C GLY A 72 14.94 7.72 16.08
N ASP A 73 14.89 8.94 16.60
CA ASP A 73 14.46 10.19 15.99
C ASP A 73 14.69 10.27 14.45
N GLY A 74 13.63 10.53 13.67
CA GLY A 74 13.78 10.92 12.25
C GLY A 74 13.04 10.13 11.15
N SER A 75 12.05 9.28 11.44
CA SER A 75 11.28 8.61 10.36
C SER A 75 9.82 8.34 10.74
N ARG A 76 8.99 9.38 10.70
CA ARG A 76 7.52 9.21 10.76
C ARG A 76 7.01 8.73 9.40
N GLN A 77 7.12 7.43 9.13
CA GLN A 77 6.51 6.84 7.93
C GLN A 77 6.06 5.40 8.15
N TYR A 78 5.24 5.18 9.19
CA TYR A 78 4.69 3.86 9.51
C TYR A 78 3.16 3.80 9.58
N LEU A 79 2.45 4.88 9.19
CA LEU A 79 0.98 4.90 9.30
C LEU A 79 0.23 4.39 8.07
N THR A 80 0.93 4.10 6.98
CA THR A 80 0.38 3.31 5.88
C THR A 80 1.37 2.18 5.64
N GLY A 81 0.92 0.95 5.40
CA GLY A 81 1.83 -0.17 5.10
C GLY A 81 2.62 -0.03 3.80
N LEU A 82 2.79 1.20 3.28
CA LEU A 82 3.51 1.55 2.07
C LEU A 82 4.95 1.98 2.42
N PHE A 83 5.92 1.22 1.93
CA PHE A 83 7.34 1.55 2.08
C PHE A 83 7.74 2.66 1.10
N LEU A 84 7.65 3.91 1.55
CA LEU A 84 8.00 5.12 0.80
C LEU A 84 9.46 5.52 1.09
N GLY A 85 10.40 4.61 0.82
CA GLY A 85 11.85 4.84 0.96
C GLY A 85 12.60 4.62 -0.35
N GLY A 86 13.70 5.32 -0.56
CA GLY A 86 14.57 5.16 -1.75
C GLY A 86 15.17 6.48 -2.22
N GLN A 87 16.26 6.42 -3.00
CA GLN A 87 16.84 7.61 -3.64
C GLN A 87 16.23 7.89 -5.02
N ARG A 88 15.76 6.85 -5.71
CA ARG A 88 15.09 6.93 -7.01
C ARG A 88 13.75 6.21 -6.95
N ILE A 89 12.65 6.97 -6.98
CA ILE A 89 11.29 6.46 -6.83
C ILE A 89 10.54 6.61 -8.14
N LEU A 90 10.13 5.49 -8.75
CA LEU A 90 9.33 5.50 -9.97
C LEU A 90 7.86 5.25 -9.64
N ILE A 91 6.99 6.18 -10.04
CA ILE A 91 5.54 6.06 -9.92
C ILE A 91 4.97 5.69 -11.29
N LEU A 92 4.27 4.56 -11.36
CA LEU A 92 3.62 4.02 -12.54
C LEU A 92 2.11 4.10 -12.34
N VAL A 93 1.44 4.76 -13.28
CA VAL A 93 -0.02 4.95 -13.27
C VAL A 93 -0.63 4.25 -14.46
N ASP A 94 -1.47 3.26 -14.21
CA ASP A 94 -2.26 2.61 -15.24
C ASP A 94 -3.30 3.61 -15.79
N SER A 95 -3.28 3.85 -17.09
CA SER A 95 -4.19 4.72 -17.82
C SER A 95 -5.11 3.93 -18.75
N SER A 96 -5.28 2.63 -18.50
CA SER A 96 -6.16 1.78 -19.29
C SER A 96 -7.64 2.09 -19.12
N THR A 97 -8.46 1.60 -20.04
CA THR A 97 -9.92 1.84 -20.03
C THR A 97 -10.60 1.31 -18.75
N SER A 98 -10.08 0.25 -18.13
CA SER A 98 -10.65 -0.31 -16.91
C SER A 98 -10.55 0.66 -15.72
N MET A 99 -9.64 1.64 -15.78
CA MET A 99 -9.49 2.68 -14.76
C MET A 99 -10.65 3.68 -14.70
N LEU A 100 -11.60 3.61 -15.64
CA LEU A 100 -12.79 4.47 -15.65
C LEU A 100 -13.83 4.06 -14.60
N ASP A 101 -14.04 2.77 -14.35
CA ASP A 101 -15.06 2.30 -13.40
C ASP A 101 -14.68 0.94 -12.80
N GLU A 102 -15.35 0.52 -11.73
CA GLU A 102 -15.14 -0.80 -11.12
C GLU A 102 -15.92 -1.90 -11.83
N THR A 103 -17.04 -1.57 -12.49
CA THR A 103 -17.92 -2.55 -13.16
C THR A 103 -17.77 -2.55 -14.67
N LEU A 104 -17.83 -3.74 -15.30
CA LEU A 104 -17.59 -3.88 -16.75
C LEU A 104 -18.59 -3.09 -17.59
N VAL A 105 -19.86 -3.08 -17.18
CA VAL A 105 -20.93 -2.38 -17.88
C VAL A 105 -20.69 -0.87 -17.89
N ASN A 106 -20.31 -0.30 -16.74
CA ASN A 106 -20.03 1.13 -16.66
C ASN A 106 -18.73 1.49 -17.37
N ILE A 107 -17.70 0.64 -17.34
CA ILE A 107 -16.47 0.83 -18.13
C ILE A 107 -16.84 1.00 -19.62
N ILE A 108 -17.65 0.10 -20.18
CA ILE A 108 -18.07 0.16 -21.60
C ILE A 108 -18.89 1.44 -21.87
N ARG A 109 -19.77 1.82 -20.95
CA ARG A 109 -20.60 3.03 -21.07
C ARG A 109 -19.75 4.29 -21.06
N THR A 110 -18.86 4.44 -20.08
CA THR A 110 -18.01 5.63 -19.89
C THR A 110 -16.96 5.74 -20.99
N ARG A 111 -16.44 4.61 -21.49
CA ARG A 111 -15.52 4.58 -22.65
C ARG A 111 -16.10 5.28 -23.89
N ASN A 112 -17.42 5.19 -24.09
CA ASN A 112 -18.09 5.78 -25.24
C ASN A 112 -18.58 7.22 -24.97
N MET A 113 -18.30 7.80 -23.80
CA MET A 113 -18.60 9.21 -23.48
C MET A 113 -17.49 10.15 -23.96
N SER A 114 -17.72 11.46 -23.80
CA SER A 114 -16.70 12.47 -24.09
C SER A 114 -15.51 12.35 -23.14
N ASP A 115 -14.37 12.88 -23.56
CA ASP A 115 -13.13 12.77 -22.80
C ASP A 115 -13.19 13.53 -21.46
N GLU A 116 -13.99 14.60 -21.38
CA GLU A 116 -14.28 15.30 -20.11
C GLU A 116 -14.97 14.37 -19.12
N ARG A 117 -15.96 13.60 -19.58
CA ARG A 117 -16.69 12.64 -18.73
C ARG A 117 -15.82 11.48 -18.28
N LYS A 118 -14.89 11.03 -19.13
CA LYS A 118 -13.90 9.99 -18.75
C LYS A 118 -12.98 10.49 -17.65
N ARG A 119 -12.52 11.75 -17.74
CA ARG A 119 -11.71 12.37 -16.67
C ARG A 119 -12.51 12.52 -15.37
N GLU A 120 -13.79 12.83 -15.44
CA GLU A 120 -14.66 12.93 -14.26
C GLU A 120 -15.04 11.58 -13.64
N ALA A 121 -14.61 10.45 -14.20
CA ALA A 121 -15.03 9.15 -13.73
C ALA A 121 -14.59 8.92 -12.26
N PRO A 122 -15.47 8.41 -11.37
CA PRO A 122 -15.18 8.33 -9.94
C PRO A 122 -13.92 7.53 -9.61
N LYS A 123 -13.68 6.42 -10.31
CA LYS A 123 -12.48 5.60 -10.14
C LYS A 123 -11.22 6.36 -10.59
N TRP A 124 -11.28 7.03 -11.74
CA TRP A 124 -10.15 7.82 -12.25
C TRP A 124 -9.80 8.98 -11.32
N GLN A 125 -10.79 9.75 -10.85
CA GLN A 125 -10.59 10.82 -9.88
C GLN A 125 -9.91 10.33 -8.60
N ARG A 126 -10.20 9.10 -8.18
CA ARG A 126 -9.53 8.47 -7.05
C ARG A 126 -8.07 8.12 -7.34
N VAL A 127 -7.76 7.62 -8.54
CA VAL A 127 -6.39 7.39 -9.00
C VAL A 127 -5.58 8.68 -8.96
N VAL A 128 -6.14 9.79 -9.46
CA VAL A 128 -5.49 11.11 -9.40
C VAL A 128 -5.18 11.49 -7.95
N LYS A 129 -6.15 11.35 -7.04
CA LYS A 129 -5.95 11.64 -5.60
C LYS A 129 -4.90 10.74 -4.97
N THR A 130 -4.85 9.46 -5.36
CA THR A 130 -3.82 8.52 -4.91
C THR A 130 -2.43 8.95 -5.36
N VAL A 131 -2.25 9.35 -6.62
CA VAL A 131 -0.98 9.84 -7.13
C VAL A 131 -0.57 11.12 -6.41
N ASP A 132 -1.51 12.05 -6.24
CA ASP A 132 -1.30 13.28 -5.47
C ASP A 132 -0.84 12.97 -4.04
N TRP A 133 -1.57 12.09 -3.33
CA TRP A 133 -1.19 11.65 -2.00
C TRP A 133 0.20 10.99 -1.96
N VAL A 134 0.52 10.06 -2.86
CA VAL A 134 1.84 9.41 -2.94
C VAL A 134 2.93 10.46 -3.14
N SER A 135 2.68 11.46 -4.01
CA SER A 135 3.64 12.53 -4.28
C SER A 135 3.95 13.38 -3.03
N THR A 136 2.98 13.58 -2.14
CA THR A 136 3.19 14.31 -0.86
C THR A 136 4.03 13.55 0.15
N GLN A 137 4.12 12.22 0.01
CA GLN A 137 4.85 11.36 0.93
C GLN A 137 6.30 11.08 0.50
N LEU A 138 6.72 11.60 -0.65
CA LEU A 138 8.07 11.38 -1.16
C LEU A 138 9.12 12.12 -0.31
N PRO A 139 10.27 11.49 0.01
CA PRO A 139 11.36 12.17 0.70
C PRO A 139 11.92 13.33 -0.13
N ILE A 140 12.13 14.50 0.48
CA ILE A 140 12.61 15.72 -0.21
C ILE A 140 13.99 15.51 -0.87
N THR A 141 14.83 14.64 -0.30
CA THR A 141 16.17 14.31 -0.81
C THR A 141 16.15 13.26 -1.91
N SER A 142 14.99 12.72 -2.27
CA SER A 142 14.86 11.70 -3.31
C SER A 142 14.63 12.32 -4.69
N ARG A 143 14.88 11.50 -5.70
CA ARG A 143 14.54 11.76 -7.09
C ARG A 143 13.34 10.90 -7.47
N TYR A 144 12.48 11.42 -8.34
CA TYR A 144 11.28 10.75 -8.76
C TYR A 144 11.07 10.80 -10.27
N GLN A 145 10.27 9.85 -10.75
CA GLN A 145 9.74 9.79 -12.09
C GLN A 145 8.28 9.37 -12.03
N LEU A 146 7.46 9.92 -12.93
CA LEU A 146 6.04 9.64 -13.00
C LEU A 146 5.67 9.25 -14.43
N TRP A 147 5.30 7.99 -14.62
CA TRP A 147 4.93 7.45 -15.92
C TRP A 147 3.47 7.02 -15.94
N GLN A 148 2.80 7.28 -17.06
CA GLN A 148 1.54 6.64 -17.40
C GLN A 148 1.81 5.43 -18.29
N PHE A 149 0.98 4.39 -18.16
CA PHE A 149 1.03 3.27 -19.08
C PHE A 149 -0.35 2.72 -19.42
N SER A 150 -0.52 2.37 -20.69
CA SER A 150 -1.62 1.56 -21.20
C SER A 150 -1.06 0.59 -22.25
N ASN A 151 -1.30 0.82 -23.54
CA ASN A 151 -0.65 0.13 -24.65
C ASN A 151 0.67 0.80 -25.07
N THR A 152 0.94 1.99 -24.54
CA THR A 152 2.23 2.70 -24.61
C THR A 152 2.58 3.21 -23.21
N THR A 153 3.86 3.47 -22.96
CA THR A 153 4.36 4.04 -21.69
C THR A 153 4.89 5.43 -21.96
N GLU A 154 4.48 6.44 -21.19
CA GLU A 154 4.92 7.83 -21.36
C GLU A 154 5.23 8.52 -20.03
N ALA A 155 6.18 9.45 -20.01
CA ALA A 155 6.44 10.27 -18.82
C ALA A 155 5.44 11.42 -18.75
N LEU A 156 5.05 11.75 -17.52
CA LEU A 156 4.15 12.85 -17.19
C LEU A 156 4.88 14.06 -16.62
N LEU A 157 6.20 14.00 -16.50
CA LEU A 157 7.02 15.11 -16.03
C LEU A 157 7.65 15.86 -17.21
N ALA A 158 8.09 17.09 -16.94
CA ALA A 158 8.88 17.84 -17.90
C ALA A 158 10.23 17.13 -18.13
N GLY A 159 10.58 16.89 -19.39
CA GLY A 159 11.83 16.21 -19.77
C GLY A 159 11.61 14.83 -20.36
N ASP A 160 12.71 14.07 -20.50
CA ASP A 160 12.67 12.72 -21.03
C ASP A 160 12.33 11.69 -19.93
N LYS A 161 11.76 10.55 -20.32
CA LYS A 161 11.37 9.43 -19.44
C LYS A 161 12.54 8.93 -18.59
N PHE A 162 13.76 9.10 -19.08
CA PHE A 162 14.99 8.63 -18.46
C PHE A 162 15.67 9.66 -17.55
N THR A 163 15.15 10.88 -17.45
CA THR A 163 15.78 11.97 -16.66
C THR A 163 15.10 12.16 -15.32
N TRP A 164 15.69 11.63 -14.26
CA TRP A 164 15.22 11.80 -12.87
C TRP A 164 14.99 13.26 -12.46
N GLN A 165 13.83 13.55 -11.85
CA GLN A 165 13.52 14.88 -11.30
C GLN A 165 13.71 14.89 -9.79
N GLU A 166 14.10 16.03 -9.20
CA GLU A 166 14.26 16.15 -7.76
C GLU A 166 12.92 16.45 -7.08
N VAL A 167 12.59 15.74 -6.00
CA VAL A 167 11.35 15.99 -5.22
C VAL A 167 11.34 17.39 -4.60
N ALA A 168 12.51 17.97 -4.36
CA ALA A 168 12.65 19.35 -3.91
C ALA A 168 12.03 20.37 -4.88
N ASP A 169 11.94 20.05 -6.17
CA ASP A 169 11.25 20.87 -7.16
C ASP A 169 9.73 20.63 -7.11
N ARG A 170 9.05 21.46 -6.31
CA ARG A 170 7.60 21.42 -6.15
C ARG A 170 6.83 21.80 -7.42
N ASP A 171 7.43 22.59 -8.31
CA ASP A 171 6.77 23.00 -9.54
C ASP A 171 6.67 21.81 -10.51
N GLY A 172 7.74 21.01 -10.60
CA GLY A 172 7.74 19.75 -11.35
C GLY A 172 6.67 18.76 -10.86
N LEU A 173 6.49 18.64 -9.54
CA LEU A 173 5.48 17.75 -8.96
C LEU A 173 4.06 18.18 -9.35
N ASN A 174 3.75 19.47 -9.20
CA ASN A 174 2.44 20.03 -9.57
C ASN A 174 2.14 19.83 -11.05
N VAL A 175 3.12 20.02 -11.93
CA VAL A 175 2.98 19.77 -13.38
C VAL A 175 2.66 18.29 -13.63
N GLY A 176 3.35 17.37 -12.95
CA GLY A 176 3.05 15.94 -13.04
C GLY A 176 1.61 15.60 -12.67
N ILE A 177 1.11 16.16 -11.57
CA ILE A 177 -0.28 15.95 -11.12
C ILE A 177 -1.30 16.55 -12.10
N GLU A 178 -1.05 17.75 -12.63
CA GLU A 178 -1.92 18.34 -13.65
C GLU A 178 -1.93 17.53 -14.96
N ASN A 179 -0.77 16.98 -15.35
CA ASN A 179 -0.69 16.09 -16.50
C ASN A 179 -1.52 14.82 -16.26
N VAL A 180 -1.44 14.19 -15.07
CA VAL A 180 -2.30 13.06 -14.69
C VAL A 180 -3.79 13.43 -14.77
N LYS A 181 -4.19 14.61 -14.27
CA LYS A 181 -5.59 15.07 -14.36
C LYS A 181 -6.08 15.23 -15.80
N SER A 182 -5.18 15.63 -16.71
CA SER A 182 -5.49 15.87 -18.12
C SER A 182 -5.55 14.57 -18.95
N LEU A 183 -4.97 13.48 -18.46
CA LEU A 183 -4.97 12.18 -19.15
C LEU A 183 -6.39 11.63 -19.28
N VAL A 184 -6.61 10.96 -20.41
CA VAL A 184 -7.88 10.29 -20.71
C VAL A 184 -7.61 8.79 -20.71
N PRO A 185 -8.14 8.04 -19.74
CA PRO A 185 -7.92 6.60 -19.70
C PRO A 185 -8.49 5.90 -20.94
N ASN A 186 -7.68 5.08 -21.60
CA ASN A 186 -8.04 4.41 -22.84
C ASN A 186 -7.16 3.17 -23.10
N ASN A 187 -7.54 2.36 -24.09
CA ASN A 187 -6.84 1.14 -24.50
C ASN A 187 -6.77 0.07 -23.37
N GLY A 188 -5.99 -0.99 -23.62
CA GLY A 188 -5.69 -2.05 -22.66
C GLY A 188 -4.35 -1.82 -21.96
N THR A 189 -3.95 -2.76 -21.11
CA THR A 189 -2.77 -2.66 -20.24
C THR A 189 -1.67 -3.59 -20.75
N ASP A 190 -0.51 -3.05 -21.12
CA ASP A 190 0.73 -3.80 -21.38
C ASP A 190 1.73 -3.46 -20.26
N LEU A 191 1.93 -4.40 -19.34
CA LEU A 191 2.86 -4.25 -18.21
C LEU A 191 4.29 -4.63 -18.59
N ASP A 192 4.45 -5.52 -19.57
CA ASP A 192 5.73 -6.05 -20.01
C ASP A 192 6.55 -4.96 -20.73
N GLN A 193 5.92 -4.10 -21.52
CA GLN A 193 6.60 -2.91 -22.07
C GLN A 193 7.12 -1.97 -20.98
N VAL A 194 6.39 -1.82 -19.87
CA VAL A 194 6.74 -0.89 -18.78
C VAL A 194 7.99 -1.41 -18.10
N PHE A 195 7.99 -2.68 -17.70
CA PHE A 195 9.14 -3.28 -17.03
C PHE A 195 10.37 -3.36 -17.94
N ARG A 196 10.19 -3.60 -19.25
CA ARG A 196 11.30 -3.45 -20.21
C ARG A 196 11.85 -2.04 -20.29
N ALA A 197 10.99 -1.02 -20.29
CA ALA A 197 11.41 0.37 -20.29
C ALA A 197 12.21 0.73 -19.02
N ILE A 198 11.77 0.24 -17.86
CA ILE A 198 12.50 0.38 -16.59
C ILE A 198 13.89 -0.28 -16.67
N SER A 199 13.94 -1.51 -17.18
CA SER A 199 15.21 -2.24 -17.34
C SER A 199 16.15 -1.60 -18.37
N SER A 200 15.66 -0.67 -19.19
CA SER A 200 16.46 0.09 -20.16
C SER A 200 16.95 1.44 -19.64
N MET A 201 16.62 1.80 -18.38
CA MET A 201 17.13 3.02 -17.75
C MET A 201 18.60 2.86 -17.37
N ASP A 202 19.42 3.88 -17.61
CA ASP A 202 20.84 3.89 -17.19
C ASP A 202 20.96 3.82 -15.66
N GLU A 203 20.10 4.57 -14.95
CA GLU A 203 19.95 4.52 -13.50
C GLU A 203 18.59 3.90 -13.14
N PRO A 204 18.54 2.61 -12.73
CA PRO A 204 17.28 1.96 -12.40
C PRO A 204 16.66 2.54 -11.12
N PRO A 205 15.32 2.46 -10.97
CA PRO A 205 14.65 2.84 -9.75
C PRO A 205 15.08 1.97 -8.57
N ASP A 206 15.12 2.56 -7.38
CA ASP A 206 15.31 1.84 -6.12
C ASP A 206 13.98 1.40 -5.51
N ASN A 207 12.88 2.00 -5.95
CA ASN A 207 11.53 1.71 -5.49
C ASN A 207 10.52 2.03 -6.60
N ILE A 208 9.55 1.14 -6.81
CA ILE A 208 8.48 1.30 -7.79
C ILE A 208 7.13 1.36 -7.07
N PHE A 209 6.34 2.38 -7.36
CA PHE A 209 4.93 2.48 -6.98
C PHE A 209 4.06 2.17 -8.20
N LEU A 210 3.34 1.05 -8.18
CA LEU A 210 2.45 0.62 -9.24
C LEU A 210 1.00 0.84 -8.84
N ILE A 211 0.32 1.75 -9.53
CA ILE A 211 -1.11 1.99 -9.37
C ILE A 211 -1.82 1.38 -10.57
N THR A 212 -2.58 0.33 -10.34
CA THR A 212 -3.28 -0.44 -11.38
C THR A 212 -4.56 -1.03 -10.82
N ASP A 213 -5.43 -1.56 -11.67
CA ASP A 213 -6.69 -2.17 -11.27
C ASP A 213 -6.83 -3.65 -11.66
N GLY A 214 -5.88 -4.21 -12.41
CA GLY A 214 -5.99 -5.57 -12.88
C GLY A 214 -4.75 -6.11 -13.57
N LEU A 215 -4.85 -7.36 -14.03
CA LEU A 215 -3.81 -8.04 -14.79
C LEU A 215 -3.69 -7.45 -16.21
N PRO A 216 -2.49 -7.47 -16.82
CA PRO A 216 -2.28 -7.02 -18.19
C PRO A 216 -3.22 -7.72 -19.17
N THR A 217 -3.68 -6.96 -20.16
CA THR A 217 -4.56 -7.43 -21.24
C THR A 217 -3.85 -7.46 -22.60
N LEU A 218 -2.70 -6.82 -22.70
CA LEU A 218 -1.83 -6.75 -23.86
C LEU A 218 -0.43 -7.27 -23.47
N GLY A 219 0.33 -7.75 -24.45
CA GLY A 219 1.73 -8.13 -24.23
C GLY A 219 2.56 -8.13 -25.51
N GLY A 220 3.87 -8.28 -25.35
CA GLY A 220 4.88 -8.11 -26.40
C GLY A 220 4.79 -9.08 -27.59
N ARG A 221 3.93 -10.10 -27.54
CA ARG A 221 3.62 -10.99 -28.67
C ARG A 221 2.28 -10.59 -29.30
N GLY A 222 2.33 -9.56 -30.13
CA GLY A 222 1.31 -9.09 -31.09
C GLY A 222 -0.15 -9.59 -30.94
N LYS A 223 -1.05 -8.65 -30.65
CA LYS A 223 -2.51 -8.67 -30.83
C LYS A 223 -3.23 -9.99 -30.46
N THR A 224 -3.82 -10.04 -29.27
CA THR A 224 -5.00 -10.86 -29.04
C THR A 224 -6.21 -10.19 -29.70
N THR A 225 -6.45 -10.47 -30.99
CA THR A 225 -7.72 -10.11 -31.65
C THR A 225 -8.89 -11.02 -31.18
N GLY A 226 -8.90 -11.42 -29.91
CA GLY A 226 -9.83 -12.38 -29.33
C GLY A 226 -10.11 -12.10 -27.85
N LEU A 227 -11.14 -12.74 -27.31
CA LEU A 227 -11.47 -12.73 -25.89
C LEU A 227 -10.27 -13.26 -25.10
N ILE A 228 -9.64 -12.40 -24.31
CA ILE A 228 -8.56 -12.79 -23.41
C ILE A 228 -9.14 -13.51 -22.20
N THR A 229 -8.62 -14.70 -21.88
CA THR A 229 -9.09 -15.46 -20.71
C THR A 229 -8.33 -15.03 -19.45
N PRO A 230 -8.89 -15.27 -18.24
CA PRO A 230 -8.17 -15.00 -16.99
C PRO A 230 -6.80 -15.70 -16.91
N LYS A 231 -6.68 -16.91 -17.48
CA LYS A 231 -5.43 -17.65 -17.54
C LYS A 231 -4.39 -16.97 -18.43
N ASP A 232 -4.83 -16.43 -19.57
CA ASP A 232 -3.93 -15.71 -20.48
C ASP A 232 -3.41 -14.42 -19.83
N ARG A 233 -4.28 -13.69 -19.11
CA ARG A 233 -3.88 -12.49 -18.36
C ARG A 233 -2.83 -12.79 -17.29
N LEU A 234 -2.97 -13.91 -16.58
CA LEU A 234 -1.97 -14.35 -15.61
C LEU A 234 -0.64 -14.70 -16.30
N ALA A 235 -0.67 -15.39 -17.44
CA ALA A 235 0.54 -15.70 -18.20
C ALA A 235 1.24 -14.42 -18.69
N LEU A 236 0.48 -13.41 -19.15
CA LEU A 236 1.03 -12.11 -19.52
C LEU A 236 1.70 -11.41 -18.32
N PHE A 237 1.10 -11.51 -17.14
CA PHE A 237 1.66 -10.96 -15.91
C PHE A 237 2.97 -11.66 -15.50
N GLU A 238 2.98 -13.00 -15.51
CA GLU A 238 4.18 -13.79 -15.23
C GLU A 238 5.31 -13.51 -16.22
N ASP A 239 4.99 -13.34 -17.51
CA ASP A 239 5.96 -12.94 -18.53
C ASP A 239 6.47 -11.52 -18.29
N ALA A 240 5.61 -10.57 -17.91
CA ALA A 240 6.03 -9.21 -17.57
C ALA A 240 7.01 -9.19 -16.39
N ILE A 241 6.74 -9.93 -15.31
CA ILE A 241 7.59 -9.96 -14.11
C ILE A 241 9.03 -10.38 -14.44
N LYS A 242 9.25 -11.23 -15.46
CA LYS A 242 10.60 -11.62 -15.89
C LYS A 242 11.42 -10.45 -16.44
N SER A 243 10.75 -9.40 -16.94
CA SER A 243 11.36 -8.17 -17.44
C SER A 243 11.65 -7.15 -16.35
N LEU A 244 11.16 -7.37 -15.11
CA LEU A 244 11.37 -6.47 -13.98
C LEU A 244 12.83 -6.54 -13.48
N PRO A 245 13.48 -5.41 -13.17
CA PRO A 245 14.81 -5.43 -12.57
C PRO A 245 14.81 -6.14 -11.21
N ASN A 246 15.87 -6.91 -10.98
CA ASN A 246 16.04 -7.62 -9.72
C ASN A 246 16.24 -6.65 -8.55
N ASN A 247 15.78 -7.05 -7.36
CA ASN A 247 16.05 -6.36 -6.10
C ASN A 247 15.44 -4.94 -5.98
N VAL A 248 14.42 -4.63 -6.78
CA VAL A 248 13.64 -3.38 -6.65
C VAL A 248 12.29 -3.71 -5.98
N PRO A 249 12.01 -3.16 -4.78
CA PRO A 249 10.70 -3.27 -4.16
C PRO A 249 9.59 -2.67 -5.03
N VAL A 250 8.50 -3.42 -5.20
CA VAL A 250 7.31 -2.97 -5.92
C VAL A 250 6.17 -2.79 -4.92
N ASN A 251 5.77 -1.54 -4.71
CA ASN A 251 4.64 -1.15 -3.89
C ASN A 251 3.40 -1.03 -4.78
N ILE A 252 2.38 -1.87 -4.55
CA ILE A 252 1.19 -1.93 -5.39
C ILE A 252 0.00 -1.30 -4.67
N VAL A 253 -0.67 -0.38 -5.38
CA VAL A 253 -2.00 0.12 -5.04
C VAL A 253 -2.98 -0.46 -6.05
N LEU A 254 -3.72 -1.50 -5.64
CA LEU A 254 -4.66 -2.19 -6.50
C LEU A 254 -6.07 -1.60 -6.36
N MET A 255 -6.56 -0.99 -7.42
CA MET A 255 -7.90 -0.43 -7.51
C MET A 255 -8.93 -1.52 -7.81
N PRO A 256 -10.19 -1.40 -7.34
CA PRO A 256 -11.20 -2.43 -7.55
C PRO A 256 -11.58 -2.57 -9.03
N LEU A 257 -11.70 -3.82 -9.49
CA LEU A 257 -12.15 -4.18 -10.83
C LEU A 257 -12.97 -5.48 -10.81
N GLU A 258 -14.11 -5.47 -11.46
CA GLU A 258 -14.96 -6.62 -11.69
C GLU A 258 -14.34 -7.56 -12.74
N GLY A 259 -14.38 -8.87 -12.48
CA GLY A 259 -13.99 -9.89 -13.46
C GLY A 259 -12.50 -10.23 -13.48
N ASP A 260 -11.73 -9.80 -12.48
CA ASP A 260 -10.31 -10.18 -12.32
C ASP A 260 -9.98 -10.69 -10.89
N PRO A 261 -10.53 -11.85 -10.48
CA PRO A 261 -10.36 -12.36 -9.12
C PRO A 261 -8.91 -12.76 -8.80
N SER A 262 -8.08 -12.99 -9.82
CA SER A 262 -6.69 -13.43 -9.66
C SER A 262 -5.71 -12.27 -9.47
N ALA A 263 -6.08 -11.04 -9.86
CA ALA A 263 -5.21 -9.87 -9.75
C ALA A 263 -4.67 -9.64 -8.33
N SER A 264 -5.55 -9.66 -7.32
CA SER A 264 -5.15 -9.42 -5.93
C SER A 264 -4.10 -10.41 -5.43
N ALA A 265 -4.28 -11.70 -5.72
CA ALA A 265 -3.33 -12.73 -5.32
C ALA A 265 -1.98 -12.58 -6.05
N ALA A 266 -2.02 -12.30 -7.36
CA ALA A 266 -0.83 -12.14 -8.18
C ALA A 266 0.01 -10.92 -7.78
N TYR A 267 -0.63 -9.77 -7.56
CA TYR A 267 0.06 -8.56 -7.09
C TYR A 267 0.54 -8.67 -5.65
N TRP A 268 -0.22 -9.33 -4.76
CA TRP A 268 0.23 -9.61 -3.40
C TRP A 268 1.50 -10.48 -3.40
N GLN A 269 1.54 -11.52 -4.23
CA GLN A 269 2.74 -12.35 -4.39
C GLN A 269 3.92 -11.55 -4.94
N LEU A 270 3.70 -10.67 -5.92
CA LEU A 270 4.74 -9.78 -6.45
C LEU A 270 5.31 -8.85 -5.36
N ALA A 271 4.45 -8.23 -4.55
CA ALA A 271 4.88 -7.39 -3.42
C ALA A 271 5.76 -8.19 -2.45
N GLN A 272 5.34 -9.41 -2.09
CA GLN A 272 6.09 -10.27 -1.17
C GLN A 272 7.45 -10.67 -1.74
N LEU A 273 7.51 -11.05 -3.03
CA LEU A 273 8.76 -11.45 -3.69
C LEU A 273 9.75 -10.29 -3.82
N THR A 274 9.26 -9.08 -4.03
CA THR A 274 10.10 -7.87 -4.20
C THR A 274 10.40 -7.16 -2.89
N ARG A 275 9.81 -7.60 -1.77
CA ARG A 275 9.82 -6.90 -0.46
C ARG A 275 9.20 -5.50 -0.53
N GLY A 276 8.21 -5.33 -1.39
CA GLY A 276 7.37 -4.15 -1.45
C GLY A 276 6.15 -4.29 -0.55
N SER A 277 5.13 -3.49 -0.84
CA SER A 277 3.85 -3.48 -0.14
C SER A 277 2.68 -3.67 -1.09
N PHE A 278 1.55 -4.11 -0.56
CA PHE A 278 0.32 -4.28 -1.32
C PHE A 278 -0.83 -3.69 -0.52
N ILE A 279 -1.59 -2.80 -1.15
CA ILE A 279 -2.83 -2.28 -0.57
C ILE A 279 -3.96 -2.33 -1.60
N THR A 280 -5.17 -2.58 -1.11
CA THR A 280 -6.42 -2.38 -1.85
C THR A 280 -7.20 -1.32 -1.09
N PRO A 281 -7.13 -0.04 -1.50
CA PRO A 281 -7.68 1.03 -0.70
C PRO A 281 -9.22 0.98 -0.66
N SER A 282 -9.82 1.45 0.44
CA SER A 282 -11.29 1.59 0.57
C SER A 282 -11.83 2.75 -0.26
N LYS A 283 -13.12 2.75 -0.60
CA LYS A 283 -13.73 3.77 -1.48
C LYS A 283 -13.49 5.22 -1.02
N ASP A 284 -13.30 5.42 0.27
CA ASP A 284 -13.09 6.73 0.90
C ASP A 284 -11.61 7.17 1.00
N TRP A 285 -10.66 6.30 0.63
CA TRP A 285 -9.23 6.58 0.58
C TRP A 285 -8.83 7.31 -0.73
N PRO A 286 -7.85 8.25 -0.74
CA PRO A 286 -6.88 8.54 0.33
C PRO A 286 -7.44 9.24 1.56
#